data_AF-A0A645AYN9-F1
#
_entry.id   AF-A0A645AYN9-F1
#
_cell.length_a   1.000
_cell.length_b   1.000
_cell.length_c   1.000
_cell.angle_alpha   90.00
_cell.angle_beta   90.00
_cell.angle_gamma   90.00
#
_symmetry.space_group_name_H-M   'P 1'
#
loop_
_entity.id
_entity.type
_entity.pdbx_description
1 polymer ?
#
loop_
_entity_poly.entity_id
_entity_poly.type
_entity_poly.pdbx_seq_one_letter_code
_entity_poly.pdbx_strand_id
1 'polypeptide(L)'
;MIRNGGWGIANDYEIFEAFDICYDYDVFEITQEVFKRNYPLDAFKKTYVLQQSIYPKDALKLRHLENHDQPRIANLVQNKTEVENWIAYSFFAKGVAFVYAGQEFGATKHPSLFDTDVISLVDNGVNHSDLIKKLNEIKHEEIMINHDKYILHENKEDILMIEYYAGDKKMLGIFNVRGYKGKVKTDFEDGEYINKISGEKIRVENNEIEVTVKPIIIEK
;
A
#
# COMPACT_ATOMS: atom_id res chain seq x y z
N MET A 1 27.92 -7.85 -6.44
CA MET A 1 26.79 -7.68 -7.36
C MET A 1 26.94 -8.71 -8.48
N ILE A 2 25.91 -9.51 -8.78
CA ILE A 2 25.99 -10.68 -9.69
C ILE A 2 26.47 -10.27 -11.10
N ARG A 3 26.16 -9.04 -11.55
CA ARG A 3 26.65 -8.46 -12.80
C ARG A 3 28.18 -8.40 -12.91
N ASN A 4 28.90 -8.19 -11.81
CA ASN A 4 30.36 -8.17 -11.80
C ASN A 4 30.95 -9.56 -12.10
N GLY A 5 30.15 -10.63 -12.00
CA GLY A 5 30.51 -11.99 -12.39
C GLY A 5 30.33 -12.28 -13.88
N GLY A 6 29.90 -11.30 -14.70
CA GLY A 6 29.70 -11.47 -16.14
C GLY A 6 28.36 -12.11 -16.55
N TRP A 7 27.47 -12.34 -15.59
CA TRP A 7 26.13 -12.90 -15.86
C TRP A 7 25.18 -11.82 -16.38
N GLY A 8 24.40 -12.15 -17.40
CA GLY A 8 23.32 -11.30 -17.89
C GLY A 8 22.18 -11.24 -16.88
N ILE A 9 21.80 -10.04 -16.44
CA ILE A 9 20.71 -9.81 -15.49
C ILE A 9 19.89 -8.63 -15.97
N ALA A 10 18.67 -8.93 -16.40
CA ALA A 10 17.69 -7.93 -16.77
C ALA A 10 17.40 -7.01 -15.58
N ASN A 11 17.35 -5.70 -15.84
CA ASN A 11 16.72 -4.76 -14.93
C ASN A 11 15.21 -4.71 -15.19
N ASP A 12 14.46 -4.13 -14.27
CA ASP A 12 13.00 -4.12 -14.34
C ASP A 12 12.44 -3.46 -15.61
N TYR A 13 13.14 -2.48 -16.20
CA TYR A 13 12.73 -1.91 -17.50
C TYR A 13 12.79 -2.97 -18.61
N GLU A 14 13.86 -3.75 -18.67
CA GLU A 14 13.99 -4.87 -19.63
C GLU A 14 12.98 -5.98 -19.34
N ILE A 15 12.62 -6.20 -18.06
CA ILE A 15 11.55 -7.14 -17.70
C ILE A 15 10.20 -6.70 -18.28
N PHE A 16 9.87 -5.39 -18.22
CA PHE A 16 8.62 -4.87 -18.78
C PHE A 16 8.54 -4.95 -20.32
N GLU A 17 9.61 -5.29 -21.03
CA GLU A 17 9.55 -5.59 -22.47
C GLU A 17 8.86 -6.94 -22.76
N ALA A 18 8.78 -7.83 -21.77
CA ALA A 18 8.25 -9.19 -21.93
C ALA A 18 7.19 -9.59 -20.90
N PHE A 19 7.02 -8.82 -19.82
CA PHE A 19 6.10 -9.12 -18.72
C PHE A 19 5.23 -7.92 -18.35
N ASP A 20 3.96 -8.16 -18.05
CA ASP A 20 3.02 -7.10 -17.64
C ASP A 20 3.24 -6.64 -16.19
N ILE A 21 3.63 -7.58 -15.32
CA ILE A 21 3.73 -7.37 -13.87
C ILE A 21 5.14 -7.75 -13.40
N CYS A 22 5.75 -6.86 -12.63
CA CYS A 22 7.01 -7.09 -11.93
C CYS A 22 6.84 -6.87 -10.42
N TYR A 23 7.54 -7.62 -9.58
CA TYR A 23 7.61 -7.33 -8.14
C TYR A 23 8.25 -5.95 -7.88
N ASP A 24 7.96 -5.36 -6.72
CA ASP A 24 8.57 -4.10 -6.28
C ASP A 24 9.81 -4.29 -5.40
N TYR A 25 10.61 -5.34 -5.67
CA TYR A 25 11.87 -5.61 -4.98
C TYR A 25 12.92 -4.51 -5.15
N ASP A 26 12.82 -3.70 -6.22
CA ASP A 26 13.65 -2.50 -6.42
C ASP A 26 13.51 -1.47 -5.29
N VAL A 27 12.41 -1.51 -4.54
CA VAL A 27 12.15 -0.61 -3.40
C VAL A 27 11.85 -1.33 -2.08
N PHE A 28 11.65 -2.65 -2.12
CA PHE A 28 11.13 -3.42 -0.99
C PHE A 28 12.09 -3.47 0.22
N GLU A 29 13.41 -3.44 0.02
CA GLU A 29 14.37 -3.35 1.12
C GLU A 29 14.16 -2.08 1.96
N ILE A 30 13.93 -0.94 1.31
CA ILE A 30 13.60 0.32 1.98
C ILE A 30 12.24 0.19 2.69
N THR A 31 11.26 -0.42 2.03
CA THR A 31 9.93 -0.68 2.62
C THR A 31 10.03 -1.50 3.92
N GLN A 32 10.88 -2.52 3.98
CA GLN A 32 11.09 -3.30 5.20
C GLN A 32 11.73 -2.48 6.33
N GLU A 33 12.74 -1.66 6.03
CA GLU A 33 13.35 -0.78 7.03
C GLU A 33 12.36 0.30 7.51
N VAL A 34 11.42 0.70 6.65
CA VAL A 34 10.29 1.55 7.03
C VAL A 34 9.33 0.78 7.95
N PHE A 35 8.95 -0.47 7.66
CA PHE A 35 8.13 -1.27 8.58
C PHE A 35 8.76 -1.36 9.97
N LYS A 36 10.06 -1.65 10.04
CA LYS A 36 10.85 -1.74 11.28
C LYS A 36 11.09 -0.40 11.98
N ARG A 37 10.71 0.73 11.36
CA ARG A 37 10.98 2.11 11.81
C ARG A 37 12.46 2.51 11.85
N ASN A 38 13.31 1.81 11.11
CA ASN A 38 14.73 2.13 10.95
C ASN A 38 14.96 3.23 9.89
N TYR A 39 13.95 3.50 9.06
CA TYR A 39 14.01 4.50 8.00
C TYR A 39 12.77 5.43 8.03
N PRO A 40 12.93 6.72 7.69
CA PRO A 40 11.83 7.68 7.72
C PRO A 40 10.80 7.39 6.62
N LEU A 41 9.52 7.67 6.89
CA LEU A 41 8.45 7.48 5.91
C LEU A 41 8.61 8.40 4.69
N ASP A 42 9.21 9.58 4.85
CA ASP A 42 9.56 10.48 3.75
C ASP A 42 10.44 9.81 2.68
N ALA A 43 11.41 8.98 3.09
CA ALA A 43 12.26 8.29 2.14
C ALA A 43 11.50 7.20 1.35
N PHE A 44 10.53 6.55 1.99
CA PHE A 44 9.59 5.66 1.29
C PHE A 44 8.80 6.42 0.23
N LYS A 45 8.20 7.57 0.58
CA LYS A 45 7.41 8.38 -0.36
C LYS A 45 8.24 8.79 -1.57
N LYS A 46 9.43 9.34 -1.35
CA LYS A 46 10.37 9.73 -2.40
C LYS A 46 10.77 8.58 -3.32
N THR A 47 11.05 7.42 -2.72
CA THR A 47 11.43 6.22 -3.47
C THR A 47 10.29 5.76 -4.38
N TYR A 48 9.04 5.74 -3.90
CA TYR A 48 7.88 5.34 -4.69
C TYR A 48 7.46 6.40 -5.73
N VAL A 49 7.69 7.70 -5.47
CA VAL A 49 7.51 8.76 -6.49
C VAL A 49 8.56 8.62 -7.59
N LEU A 50 9.82 8.39 -7.23
CA LEU A 50 10.89 8.14 -8.19
C LEU A 50 10.61 6.88 -9.03
N GLN A 51 10.19 5.77 -8.40
CA GLN A 51 9.85 4.52 -9.08
C GLN A 51 8.84 4.74 -10.23
N GLN A 52 7.83 5.59 -10.02
CA GLN A 52 6.82 5.90 -11.02
C GLN A 52 7.34 6.68 -12.22
N SER A 53 8.52 7.33 -12.08
CA SER A 53 9.15 8.10 -13.15
C SER A 53 10.17 7.27 -13.95
N ILE A 54 10.51 6.06 -13.50
CA ILE A 54 11.51 5.19 -14.13
C ILE A 54 10.88 4.29 -15.21
N TYR A 55 9.67 3.77 -14.94
CA TYR A 55 9.05 2.73 -15.77
C TYR A 55 7.96 3.28 -16.71
N PRO A 56 7.61 2.56 -17.79
CA PRO A 56 6.49 2.91 -18.66
C PRO A 56 5.17 3.18 -17.91
N LYS A 57 4.29 3.99 -18.50
CA LYS A 57 3.03 4.43 -17.85
C LYS A 57 2.15 3.25 -17.41
N ASP A 58 2.12 2.20 -18.22
CA ASP A 58 1.35 0.96 -18.08
C ASP A 58 2.07 -0.13 -17.29
N ALA A 59 3.31 0.08 -16.87
CA ALA A 59 4.05 -0.88 -16.05
C ALA A 59 3.35 -1.12 -14.70
N LEU A 60 3.08 -2.39 -14.39
CA LEU A 60 2.42 -2.78 -13.15
C LEU A 60 3.42 -3.37 -12.15
N LYS A 61 3.54 -2.69 -11.02
CA LYS A 61 4.26 -3.21 -9.85
C LYS A 61 3.32 -4.02 -8.96
N LEU A 62 3.76 -5.20 -8.54
CA LEU A 62 3.06 -6.02 -7.56
C LEU A 62 3.34 -5.48 -6.14
N ARG A 63 2.34 -4.84 -5.53
CA ARG A 63 2.38 -4.22 -4.21
C ARG A 63 2.13 -5.26 -3.14
N HIS A 64 3.22 -5.84 -2.65
CA HIS A 64 3.20 -6.84 -1.59
C HIS A 64 3.72 -6.26 -0.27
N LEU A 65 3.26 -6.83 0.84
CA LEU A 65 3.74 -6.50 2.19
C LEU A 65 4.65 -7.60 2.74
N GLU A 66 4.46 -8.81 2.22
CA GLU A 66 5.14 -10.04 2.57
C GLU A 66 4.91 -11.03 1.41
N ASN A 67 5.72 -12.09 1.35
CA ASN A 67 5.53 -13.22 0.46
C ASN A 67 6.26 -14.45 1.04
N HIS A 68 6.42 -15.51 0.25
CA HIS A 68 7.08 -16.74 0.71
C HIS A 68 8.56 -16.58 1.03
N ASP A 69 9.25 -15.57 0.50
CA ASP A 69 10.67 -15.29 0.76
C ASP A 69 10.88 -14.22 1.84
N GLN A 70 9.82 -13.57 2.32
CA GLN A 70 9.92 -12.39 3.17
C GLN A 70 9.23 -12.60 4.52
N PRO A 71 9.73 -11.97 5.60
CA PRO A 71 9.08 -12.04 6.90
C PRO A 71 7.64 -11.52 6.84
N ARG A 72 6.79 -12.04 7.73
CA ARG A 72 5.41 -11.58 7.89
C ARG A 72 5.39 -10.12 8.37
N ILE A 73 4.57 -9.26 7.76
CA ILE A 73 4.40 -7.85 8.15
C ILE A 73 3.92 -7.73 9.60
N ALA A 74 3.11 -8.67 10.07
CA ALA A 74 2.64 -8.72 11.45
C ALA A 74 3.77 -8.80 12.50
N ASN A 75 4.98 -9.25 12.11
CA ASN A 75 6.17 -9.22 12.96
C ASN A 75 7.04 -7.97 12.80
N LEU A 76 6.83 -7.20 11.73
CA LEU A 76 7.68 -6.05 11.39
C LEU A 76 7.11 -4.74 11.92
N VAL A 77 5.79 -4.63 12.03
CA VAL A 77 5.09 -3.40 12.47
C VAL A 77 4.60 -3.49 13.91
N GLN A 78 4.19 -2.36 14.50
CA GLN A 78 3.98 -2.27 15.95
C GLN A 78 2.66 -2.87 16.45
N ASN A 79 1.60 -2.85 15.63
CA ASN A 79 0.27 -3.28 16.05
C ASN A 79 -0.65 -3.59 14.86
N LYS A 80 -1.80 -4.21 15.16
CA LYS A 80 -2.84 -4.59 14.19
C LYS A 80 -3.32 -3.41 13.33
N THR A 81 -3.51 -2.24 13.91
CA THR A 81 -4.00 -1.07 13.17
C THR A 81 -2.95 -0.55 12.17
N GLU A 82 -1.66 -0.66 12.50
CA GLU A 82 -0.59 -0.37 11.54
C GLU A 82 -0.62 -1.36 10.36
N VAL A 83 -0.85 -2.65 10.62
CA VAL A 83 -1.06 -3.67 9.56
C VAL A 83 -2.26 -3.32 8.67
N GLU A 84 -3.40 -2.95 9.25
CA GLU A 84 -4.60 -2.56 8.49
C GLU A 84 -4.35 -1.37 7.56
N ASN A 85 -3.58 -0.37 8.01
CA ASN A 85 -3.20 0.78 7.19
C ASN A 85 -2.25 0.36 6.05
N TRP A 86 -1.30 -0.53 6.30
CA TRP A 86 -0.42 -1.05 5.25
C TRP A 86 -1.16 -1.90 4.22
N ILE A 87 -2.11 -2.74 4.65
CA ILE A 87 -3.00 -3.49 3.75
C ILE A 87 -3.82 -2.51 2.90
N ALA A 88 -4.44 -1.51 3.51
CA ALA A 88 -5.21 -0.52 2.78
C ALA A 88 -4.35 0.26 1.77
N TYR A 89 -3.13 0.65 2.17
CA TYR A 89 -2.17 1.27 1.27
C TYR A 89 -1.78 0.36 0.10
N SER A 90 -1.45 -0.92 0.33
CA SER A 90 -0.99 -1.82 -0.74
C SER A 90 -2.06 -2.07 -1.80
N PHE A 91 -3.32 -2.13 -1.39
CA PHE A 91 -4.45 -2.19 -2.32
C PHE A 91 -4.65 -0.88 -3.08
N PHE A 92 -4.55 0.26 -2.37
CA PHE A 92 -4.83 1.57 -2.96
C PHE A 92 -3.69 2.10 -3.84
N ALA A 93 -2.44 1.72 -3.59
CA ALA A 93 -1.29 2.16 -4.38
C ALA A 93 -1.40 1.73 -5.86
N LYS A 94 -0.80 2.51 -6.76
CA LYS A 94 -0.74 2.17 -8.19
C LYS A 94 0.00 0.84 -8.37
N GLY A 95 -0.61 -0.09 -9.10
CA GLY A 95 -0.12 -1.45 -9.29
C GLY A 95 -1.14 -2.51 -8.88
N VAL A 96 -0.68 -3.74 -8.72
CA VAL A 96 -1.50 -4.91 -8.39
C VAL A 96 -1.32 -5.26 -6.92
N ALA A 97 -2.41 -5.46 -6.18
CA ALA A 97 -2.33 -5.86 -4.79
C ALA A 97 -1.95 -7.35 -4.66
N PHE A 98 -1.17 -7.70 -3.64
CA PHE A 98 -0.80 -9.07 -3.35
C PHE A 98 -1.10 -9.42 -1.88
N VAL A 99 -1.67 -10.60 -1.66
CA VAL A 99 -1.94 -11.16 -0.33
C VAL A 99 -1.30 -12.54 -0.27
N TYR A 100 -0.40 -12.74 0.69
CA TYR A 100 0.18 -14.06 0.95
C TYR A 100 -0.69 -14.86 1.91
N ALA A 101 -0.88 -16.15 1.68
CA ALA A 101 -1.74 -17.00 2.51
C ALA A 101 -1.38 -16.89 4.01
N GLY A 102 -2.37 -16.60 4.84
CA GLY A 102 -2.22 -16.35 6.28
C GLY A 102 -2.03 -14.87 6.65
N GLN A 103 -1.71 -13.98 5.71
CA GLN A 103 -1.63 -12.53 5.96
C GLN A 103 -2.98 -11.98 6.44
N GLU A 104 -4.07 -12.47 5.84
CA GLU A 104 -5.45 -12.15 6.18
C GLU A 104 -5.82 -12.56 7.62
N PHE A 105 -5.13 -13.54 8.19
CA PHE A 105 -5.30 -13.97 9.58
C PHE A 105 -4.20 -13.44 10.53
N GLY A 106 -3.39 -12.48 10.06
CA GLY A 106 -2.31 -11.90 10.85
C GLY A 106 -1.21 -12.89 11.22
N ALA A 107 -0.93 -13.86 10.34
CA ALA A 107 0.11 -14.86 10.58
C ALA A 107 1.45 -14.19 10.89
N THR A 108 2.10 -14.63 11.97
CA THR A 108 3.41 -14.14 12.40
C THR A 108 4.53 -15.11 12.03
N LYS A 109 4.25 -16.41 11.91
CA LYS A 109 5.26 -17.38 11.49
C LYS A 109 5.51 -17.27 9.99
N HIS A 110 6.78 -17.12 9.61
CA HIS A 110 7.25 -17.30 8.23
C HIS A 110 7.42 -18.81 7.98
N PRO A 111 6.64 -19.42 7.07
CA PRO A 111 6.71 -20.86 6.82
C PRO A 111 8.07 -21.30 6.25
N SER A 112 8.57 -22.46 6.66
CA SER A 112 9.75 -23.10 6.04
C SER A 112 9.51 -23.42 4.56
N LEU A 113 10.53 -23.20 3.73
CA LEU A 113 10.55 -23.65 2.33
C LEU A 113 11.06 -25.09 2.18
N PHE A 114 11.64 -25.67 3.23
CA PHE A 114 12.36 -26.94 3.17
C PHE A 114 11.69 -28.06 3.95
N ASP A 115 10.86 -27.71 4.94
CA ASP A 115 10.17 -28.65 5.81
C ASP A 115 8.66 -28.46 5.73
N THR A 116 7.91 -29.49 6.14
CA THR A 116 6.46 -29.36 6.26
C THR A 116 6.13 -28.35 7.36
N ASP A 117 5.58 -27.21 6.96
CA ASP A 117 5.21 -26.14 7.88
C ASP A 117 3.85 -25.55 7.49
N VAL A 118 2.79 -26.16 8.01
CA VAL A 118 1.41 -25.83 7.63
C VAL A 118 1.00 -24.48 8.21
N ILE A 119 0.57 -23.58 7.34
CA ILE A 119 0.01 -22.28 7.73
C ILE A 119 -1.35 -22.50 8.41
N SER A 120 -1.54 -21.92 9.58
CA SER A 120 -2.85 -21.82 10.21
C SER A 120 -3.70 -20.78 9.49
N LEU A 121 -4.80 -21.22 8.89
CA LEU A 121 -5.81 -20.35 8.24
C LEU A 121 -7.05 -20.15 9.14
N VAL A 122 -6.86 -20.26 10.46
CA VAL A 122 -7.92 -20.09 11.46
C VAL A 122 -7.84 -18.71 12.06
N ASP A 123 -8.99 -18.05 12.19
CA ASP A 123 -9.13 -16.79 12.91
C ASP A 123 -8.84 -17.00 14.41
N ASN A 124 -7.73 -16.42 14.87
CA ASN A 124 -7.29 -16.45 16.26
C ASN A 124 -7.46 -15.07 16.95
N GLY A 125 -8.43 -14.27 16.52
CA GLY A 125 -8.68 -12.91 17.03
C GLY A 125 -8.10 -11.79 16.16
N VAL A 126 -7.41 -12.15 15.07
CA VAL A 126 -6.94 -11.23 14.03
C VAL A 126 -7.44 -11.75 12.69
N ASN A 127 -8.29 -10.96 12.05
CA ASN A 127 -8.86 -11.28 10.75
C ASN A 127 -9.09 -9.98 9.96
N HIS A 128 -8.41 -9.89 8.84
CA HIS A 128 -8.44 -8.79 7.89
C HIS A 128 -9.22 -9.16 6.62
N SER A 129 -9.88 -10.32 6.57
CA SER A 129 -10.56 -10.81 5.36
C SER A 129 -11.64 -9.85 4.87
N ASP A 130 -12.45 -9.29 5.78
CA ASP A 130 -13.48 -8.31 5.40
C ASP A 130 -12.88 -7.00 4.90
N LEU A 131 -11.79 -6.55 5.52
CA LEU A 131 -11.04 -5.38 5.05
C LEU A 131 -10.46 -5.63 3.66
N ILE A 132 -9.79 -6.76 3.44
CA ILE A 132 -9.21 -7.17 2.16
C ILE A 132 -10.29 -7.29 1.10
N LYS A 133 -11.43 -7.91 1.41
CA LYS A 133 -12.58 -8.00 0.51
C LYS A 133 -13.07 -6.61 0.13
N LYS A 134 -13.23 -5.71 1.10
CA LYS A 134 -13.71 -4.34 0.84
C LYS A 134 -12.72 -3.53 0.00
N LEU A 135 -11.44 -3.64 0.29
CA LEU A 135 -10.38 -3.01 -0.49
C LEU A 135 -10.29 -3.57 -1.90
N ASN A 136 -10.55 -4.87 -2.07
CA ASN A 136 -10.62 -5.49 -3.39
C ASN A 136 -11.79 -4.95 -4.20
N GLU A 137 -12.97 -4.75 -3.59
CA GLU A 137 -14.10 -4.07 -4.25
C GLU A 137 -13.69 -2.67 -4.72
N ILE A 138 -13.07 -1.87 -3.83
CA ILE A 138 -12.60 -0.51 -4.16
C ILE A 138 -11.57 -0.54 -5.29
N LYS A 139 -10.61 -1.48 -5.27
CA LYS A 139 -9.56 -1.62 -6.28
C LYS A 139 -10.10 -1.89 -7.69
N HIS A 140 -11.30 -2.48 -7.79
CA HIS A 140 -11.97 -2.75 -9.07
C HIS A 140 -12.90 -1.62 -9.53
N GLU A 141 -12.97 -0.50 -8.79
CA GLU A 141 -13.73 0.66 -9.24
C GLU A 141 -13.07 1.35 -10.44
N GLU A 142 -13.90 1.94 -11.29
CA GLU A 142 -13.48 2.55 -12.56
C GLU A 142 -12.34 3.56 -12.39
N ILE A 143 -12.38 4.40 -11.35
CA ILE A 143 -11.33 5.40 -11.07
C ILE A 143 -10.00 4.76 -10.66
N MET A 144 -9.98 3.54 -10.12
CA MET A 144 -8.73 2.87 -9.78
C MET A 144 -8.07 2.25 -11.01
N ILE A 145 -8.88 1.80 -11.98
CA ILE A 145 -8.44 1.13 -13.21
C ILE A 145 -8.10 2.16 -14.30
N ASN A 146 -9.01 3.10 -14.56
CA ASN A 146 -8.97 4.04 -15.68
C ASN A 146 -8.83 5.49 -15.19
N HIS A 147 -7.79 5.76 -14.39
CA HIS A 147 -7.44 7.11 -13.97
C HIS A 147 -6.58 7.85 -15.00
N ASP A 148 -6.76 9.16 -15.06
CA ASP A 148 -5.92 10.08 -15.83
C ASP A 148 -4.66 10.49 -15.04
N LYS A 149 -4.78 10.55 -13.72
CA LYS A 149 -3.73 11.04 -12.82
C LYS A 149 -3.70 10.25 -11.52
N TYR A 150 -2.49 9.95 -11.06
CA TYR A 150 -2.18 9.37 -9.76
C TYR A 150 -1.17 10.26 -9.06
N ILE A 151 -1.37 10.54 -7.78
CA ILE A 151 -0.45 11.34 -6.95
C ILE A 151 -0.20 10.60 -5.65
N LEU A 152 1.07 10.31 -5.34
CA LEU A 152 1.50 10.00 -3.98
C LEU A 152 2.09 11.29 -3.39
N HIS A 153 1.50 11.77 -2.30
CA HIS A 153 1.91 13.03 -1.68
C HIS A 153 3.19 12.87 -0.86
N GLU A 154 4.16 13.75 -1.08
CA GLU A 154 5.39 13.89 -0.28
C GLU A 154 5.20 14.89 0.87
N ASN A 155 4.07 14.79 1.57
CA ASN A 155 3.73 15.66 2.69
C ASN A 155 4.63 15.38 3.91
N LYS A 156 4.81 16.38 4.79
CA LYS A 156 5.72 16.28 5.94
C LYS A 156 5.18 15.37 7.05
N GLU A 157 3.87 15.18 7.09
CA GLU A 157 3.22 14.34 8.09
C GLU A 157 3.55 12.86 7.82
N ASP A 158 3.72 12.11 8.90
CA ASP A 158 4.04 10.68 8.88
C ASP A 158 2.81 9.82 8.53
N ILE A 159 2.20 10.12 7.38
CA ILE A 159 1.09 9.39 6.78
C ILE A 159 1.39 9.08 5.31
N LEU A 160 0.69 8.11 4.73
CA LEU A 160 0.67 7.91 3.28
C LEU A 160 -0.63 8.48 2.74
N MET A 161 -0.55 9.40 1.78
CA MET A 161 -1.69 10.04 1.16
C MET A 161 -1.61 9.91 -0.36
N ILE A 162 -2.64 9.36 -0.97
CA ILE A 162 -2.71 9.09 -2.41
C ILE A 162 -4.00 9.67 -2.98
N GLU A 163 -3.91 10.25 -4.18
CA GLU A 163 -5.06 10.69 -4.94
C GLU A 163 -5.10 10.09 -6.34
N TYR A 164 -6.30 9.69 -6.76
CA TYR A 164 -6.65 9.32 -8.13
C TYR A 164 -7.62 10.35 -8.71
N TYR A 165 -7.47 10.64 -10.00
CA TYR A 165 -8.37 11.51 -10.75
C TYR A 165 -8.79 10.81 -12.05
N ALA A 166 -10.09 10.85 -12.38
CA ALA A 166 -10.65 10.33 -13.63
C ALA A 166 -11.76 11.29 -14.10
N GLY A 167 -11.45 12.15 -15.07
CA GLY A 167 -12.30 13.28 -15.43
C GLY A 167 -12.62 14.17 -14.22
N ASP A 168 -13.91 14.34 -13.92
CA ASP A 168 -14.39 15.14 -12.78
C ASP A 168 -14.40 14.37 -11.44
N LYS A 169 -14.15 13.06 -11.47
CA LYS A 169 -14.12 12.22 -10.27
C LYS A 169 -12.76 12.28 -9.59
N LYS A 170 -12.78 12.23 -8.26
CA LYS A 170 -11.57 12.21 -7.43
C LYS A 170 -11.71 11.19 -6.32
N MET A 171 -10.65 10.43 -6.05
CA MET A 171 -10.58 9.53 -4.91
C MET A 171 -9.33 9.81 -4.09
N LEU A 172 -9.48 9.88 -2.78
CA LEU A 172 -8.41 10.16 -1.82
C LEU A 172 -8.30 9.01 -0.83
N GLY A 173 -7.09 8.46 -0.69
CA GLY A 173 -6.72 7.51 0.34
C GLY A 173 -5.75 8.13 1.34
N ILE A 174 -6.01 7.98 2.64
CA ILE A 174 -5.14 8.39 3.74
C ILE A 174 -4.88 7.16 4.63
N PHE A 175 -3.62 6.80 4.80
CA PHE A 175 -3.18 5.60 5.54
C PHE A 175 -2.20 6.00 6.65
N ASN A 176 -2.65 5.86 7.89
CA ASN A 176 -1.92 6.27 9.08
C ASN A 176 -0.95 5.18 9.57
N VAL A 177 0.08 4.91 8.76
CA VAL A 177 1.07 3.85 9.02
C VAL A 177 2.04 4.17 10.17
N ARG A 178 1.98 5.36 10.78
CA ARG A 178 2.84 5.76 11.91
C ARG A 178 2.10 6.17 13.17
N GLY A 179 0.77 6.20 13.16
CA GLY A 179 -0.02 6.70 14.28
C GLY A 179 0.08 8.22 14.47
N TYR A 180 0.26 8.96 13.36
CA TYR A 180 0.20 10.42 13.33
C TYR A 180 -1.15 10.90 13.88
N LYS A 181 -1.11 12.00 14.64
CA LYS A 181 -2.28 12.67 15.21
C LYS A 181 -2.28 14.11 14.74
N GLY A 182 -3.37 14.54 14.11
CA GLY A 182 -3.52 15.87 13.54
C GLY A 182 -4.27 15.84 12.23
N LYS A 183 -4.13 16.91 11.46
CA LYS A 183 -4.86 17.12 10.21
C LYS A 183 -3.93 17.08 9.01
N VAL A 184 -4.48 16.69 7.87
CA VAL A 184 -3.80 16.78 6.58
C VAL A 184 -4.60 17.62 5.62
N LYS A 185 -3.89 18.40 4.79
CA LYS A 185 -4.50 19.23 3.76
C LYS A 185 -4.99 18.38 2.60
N THR A 186 -6.08 18.81 1.98
CA THR A 186 -6.71 18.15 0.84
C THR A 186 -7.35 19.18 -0.08
N ASP A 187 -7.40 18.92 -1.38
CA ASP A 187 -8.17 19.77 -2.30
C ASP A 187 -9.65 19.34 -2.40
N PHE A 188 -10.11 18.44 -1.52
CA PHE A 188 -11.54 18.18 -1.37
C PHE A 188 -12.24 19.43 -0.80
N GLU A 189 -13.47 19.68 -1.27
CA GLU A 189 -14.31 20.76 -0.77
C GLU A 189 -14.81 20.43 0.64
N ASP A 190 -15.03 21.46 1.45
CA ASP A 190 -15.60 21.32 2.78
C ASP A 190 -16.98 20.63 2.72
N GLY A 191 -17.18 19.63 3.58
CA GLY A 191 -18.36 18.78 3.53
C GLY A 191 -18.23 17.50 4.32
N GLU A 192 -19.28 16.67 4.26
CA GLU A 192 -19.29 15.32 4.82
C GLU A 192 -19.18 14.29 3.69
N TYR A 193 -18.20 13.39 3.81
CA TYR A 193 -17.95 12.29 2.90
C TYR A 193 -18.11 10.96 3.63
N ILE A 194 -18.31 9.87 2.90
CA ILE A 194 -18.38 8.53 3.49
C ILE A 194 -17.06 7.80 3.26
N ASN A 195 -16.45 7.31 4.34
CA ASN A 195 -15.31 6.42 4.23
C ASN A 195 -15.76 5.11 3.55
N LYS A 196 -15.27 4.84 2.35
CA LYS A 196 -15.61 3.67 1.56
C LYS A 196 -15.24 2.35 2.23
N ILE A 197 -14.31 2.38 3.20
CA ILE A 197 -13.93 1.19 3.98
C ILE A 197 -14.93 0.94 5.12
N SER A 198 -15.12 1.92 6.01
CA SER A 198 -15.89 1.72 7.25
C SER A 198 -17.37 2.13 7.17
N GLY A 199 -17.76 2.91 6.17
CA GLY A 199 -19.08 3.55 6.07
C GLY A 199 -19.26 4.75 7.02
N GLU A 200 -18.24 5.11 7.80
CA GLU A 200 -18.28 6.24 8.72
C GLU A 200 -18.17 7.57 7.97
N LYS A 201 -18.72 8.63 8.57
CA LYS A 201 -18.61 9.98 8.02
C LYS A 201 -17.22 10.56 8.28
N ILE A 202 -16.64 11.16 7.25
CA ILE A 202 -15.38 11.90 7.28
C ILE A 202 -15.69 13.34 6.93
N ARG A 203 -15.33 14.27 7.81
CA ARG A 203 -15.57 15.70 7.61
C ARG A 203 -14.33 16.36 7.04
N VAL A 204 -14.50 17.11 5.96
CA VAL A 204 -13.53 18.06 5.43
C VAL A 204 -13.95 19.45 5.92
N GLU A 205 -13.04 20.16 6.59
CA GLU A 205 -13.30 21.51 7.11
C GLU A 205 -12.03 22.35 6.97
N ASN A 206 -12.15 23.52 6.35
CA ASN A 206 -11.03 24.37 5.93
C ASN A 206 -10.01 23.62 5.05
N ASN A 207 -10.48 22.79 4.12
CA ASN A 207 -9.64 21.96 3.24
C ASN A 207 -8.70 21.02 4.00
N GLU A 208 -9.08 20.59 5.20
CA GLU A 208 -8.32 19.68 6.04
C GLU A 208 -9.19 18.50 6.50
N ILE A 209 -8.55 17.33 6.65
CA ILE A 209 -9.15 16.11 7.21
C ILE A 209 -8.41 15.74 8.49
N GLU A 210 -9.15 15.48 9.57
CA GLU A 210 -8.60 14.87 10.78
C GLU A 210 -8.19 13.43 10.50
N VAL A 211 -6.92 13.11 10.71
CA VAL A 211 -6.38 11.76 10.49
C VAL A 211 -6.89 10.83 11.57
N THR A 212 -7.48 9.71 11.18
CA THR A 212 -7.91 8.68 12.12
C THR A 212 -6.84 7.58 12.27
N VAL A 213 -7.03 6.70 13.26
CA VAL A 213 -6.19 5.51 13.41
C VAL A 213 -6.42 4.50 12.29
N LYS A 214 -7.63 4.46 11.71
CA LYS A 214 -8.00 3.56 10.62
C LYS A 214 -7.74 4.22 9.25
N PRO A 215 -7.58 3.43 8.19
CA PRO A 215 -7.46 3.98 6.84
C PRO A 215 -8.74 4.69 6.41
N ILE A 216 -8.57 5.80 5.68
CA ILE A 216 -9.65 6.59 5.10
C ILE A 216 -9.57 6.46 3.59
N ILE A 217 -10.68 6.12 2.93
CA ILE A 217 -10.84 6.28 1.49
C ILE A 217 -12.15 7.04 1.25
N ILE A 218 -12.08 8.20 0.61
CA ILE A 218 -13.26 9.00 0.23
C ILE A 218 -13.23 9.31 -1.26
N GLU A 219 -14.40 9.56 -1.83
CA GLU A 219 -14.54 9.94 -3.24
C GLU A 219 -15.45 11.17 -3.39
N LYS A 220 -15.25 11.88 -4.50
CA LYS A 220 -16.11 12.94 -5.02
C LYS A 220 -16.61 12.53 -6.41
#